data_AF-A0A6C0CBF1-F1
#
_entry.id   AF-A0A6C0CBF1-F1
#
_cell.length_a   1.000
_cell.length_b   1.000
_cell.length_c   1.000
_cell.angle_alpha   90.00
_cell.angle_beta   90.00
_cell.angle_gamma   90.00
#
_symmetry.space_group_name_H-M   'P 1'
#
loop_
_entity.id
_entity.type
_entity.pdbx_description
1 polymer ?
#
loop_
_entity_poly.entity_id
_entity_poly.type
_entity_poly.pdbx_seq_one_letter_code
_entity_poly.pdbx_strand_id
1 'polypeptide(L)'
;MSIEDKIKRWVVLDNQAKQLISQIQVLRDEKEELTNHLIEHFDNVNKKYPIINISDGKLHFIQVKQPNGLSYKFLEQCFIEYFSKNNNGLTANSATAYGITANSNSTIVTSLLDYIKSKRTYTINKTIKRVYN
;
A
#
# COMPACT_ATOMS: atom_id res chain seq x y z
N MET A 1 12.03 -46.98 -8.00
CA MET A 1 11.60 -45.91 -8.94
C MET A 1 12.84 -45.37 -9.62
N SER A 2 12.96 -45.56 -10.94
CA SER A 2 14.13 -45.13 -11.72
C SER A 2 14.24 -43.61 -11.75
N ILE A 3 15.40 -43.08 -12.11
CA ILE A 3 15.57 -41.63 -12.35
C ILE A 3 14.67 -41.14 -13.48
N GLU A 4 14.45 -41.96 -14.51
CA GLU A 4 13.54 -41.63 -15.61
C GLU A 4 12.09 -41.51 -15.13
N ASP A 5 11.66 -42.38 -14.20
CA ASP A 5 10.34 -42.31 -13.60
C ASP A 5 10.16 -41.03 -12.77
N LYS A 6 11.21 -40.61 -12.05
CA LYS A 6 11.21 -39.35 -11.29
C LYS A 6 11.10 -38.14 -12.22
N ILE A 7 11.84 -38.13 -13.33
CA ILE A 7 11.78 -37.06 -14.33
C ILE A 7 10.40 -37.01 -14.98
N LYS A 8 9.85 -38.15 -15.42
CA LYS A 8 8.48 -38.23 -15.96
C LYS A 8 7.45 -37.69 -14.97
N ARG A 9 7.56 -38.08 -13.70
CA ARG A 9 6.65 -37.59 -12.65
C ARG A 9 6.77 -36.09 -12.43
N TRP A 10 7.99 -35.56 -12.43
CA TRP A 10 8.24 -34.12 -12.27
C TRP A 10 7.58 -33.31 -13.41
N VAL A 11 7.74 -33.75 -14.66
CA VAL A 11 7.12 -33.08 -15.82
C VAL A 11 5.59 -33.10 -15.74
N VAL A 12 5.01 -34.23 -15.33
CA VAL A 12 3.55 -34.33 -15.13
C VAL A 12 3.07 -33.35 -14.06
N LEU A 13 3.78 -33.26 -12.93
CA LEU A 13 3.44 -32.32 -11.86
C LEU A 13 3.58 -30.86 -12.29
N ASP A 14 4.63 -30.52 -13.05
CA ASP A 14 4.84 -29.16 -13.58
C ASP A 14 3.70 -28.76 -14.54
N ASN A 15 3.29 -29.67 -15.43
CA ASN A 15 2.17 -29.42 -16.34
C ASN A 15 0.85 -29.23 -15.58
N GLN A 16 0.59 -30.03 -14.55
CA GLN A 16 -0.59 -29.88 -13.69
C GLN A 16 -0.57 -28.54 -12.94
N ALA A 17 0.59 -28.15 -12.41
CA ALA A 17 0.75 -26.87 -11.73
C ALA A 17 0.47 -25.70 -12.68
N LYS A 18 0.99 -25.73 -13.92
CA LYS A 18 0.71 -24.72 -14.94
C LYS A 18 -0.78 -24.61 -15.26
N GLN A 19 -1.47 -25.74 -15.42
CA GLN A 19 -2.92 -25.76 -15.65
C GLN A 19 -3.70 -25.15 -14.49
N LEU A 20 -3.38 -25.53 -13.25
CA LEU A 20 -4.03 -24.98 -12.07
C LEU A 20 -3.78 -23.48 -11.90
N ILE A 21 -2.55 -23.01 -12.17
CA ILE A 21 -2.23 -21.59 -12.14
C ILE A 21 -3.08 -20.81 -13.14
N SER A 22 -3.23 -21.32 -14.36
CA SER A 22 -4.08 -20.69 -15.38
C SER A 22 -5.55 -20.64 -14.94
N GLN A 23 -6.09 -21.73 -14.36
CA GLN A 23 -7.46 -21.73 -13.83
C GLN A 23 -7.63 -20.74 -12.67
N ILE A 24 -6.63 -20.66 -11.77
CA ILE A 24 -6.61 -19.70 -10.67
C ILE A 24 -6.61 -18.26 -11.20
N GLN A 25 -5.93 -17.97 -12.31
CA GLN A 25 -5.95 -16.64 -12.93
C GLN A 25 -7.36 -16.29 -13.41
N VAL A 26 -8.02 -17.17 -14.17
CA VAL A 26 -9.41 -16.95 -14.63
C VAL A 26 -10.34 -16.68 -13.44
N LEU A 27 -10.28 -17.49 -12.38
CA LEU A 27 -11.08 -17.30 -11.18
C LEU A 27 -10.77 -15.98 -10.45
N ARG A 28 -9.54 -15.49 -10.50
CA ARG A 28 -9.16 -14.20 -9.92
C ARG A 28 -9.73 -13.06 -10.74
N ASP A 29 -9.64 -13.13 -12.05
CA ASP A 29 -10.10 -12.09 -12.97
C ASP A 29 -11.63 -11.95 -12.90
N GLU A 30 -12.37 -13.06 -12.98
CA GLU A 30 -13.83 -13.06 -12.82
C GLU A 30 -14.27 -12.52 -11.45
N LYS A 31 -13.55 -12.90 -10.38
CA LYS A 31 -13.82 -12.39 -9.04
C LYS A 31 -13.55 -10.88 -8.94
N GLU A 32 -12.49 -10.40 -9.57
CA GLU A 32 -12.14 -8.98 -9.60
C GLU A 32 -13.20 -8.18 -10.37
N GLU A 33 -13.64 -8.65 -11.52
CA GLU A 33 -14.71 -8.04 -12.31
C GLU A 33 -16.01 -7.93 -11.49
N LEU A 34 -16.44 -9.03 -10.86
CA LEU A 34 -17.61 -9.01 -9.97
C LEU A 34 -17.44 -8.06 -8.78
N THR A 35 -16.24 -7.97 -8.22
CA THR A 35 -15.93 -7.05 -7.12
C THR A 35 -16.10 -5.60 -7.57
N ASN A 36 -15.61 -5.25 -8.76
CA ASN A 36 -15.72 -3.92 -9.33
C ASN A 36 -17.18 -3.54 -9.59
N HIS A 37 -17.97 -4.43 -10.22
CA HIS A 37 -19.39 -4.20 -10.46
C HIS A 37 -20.19 -4.00 -9.16
N LEU A 38 -19.91 -4.80 -8.12
CA LEU A 38 -20.58 -4.65 -6.83
C LEU A 38 -20.23 -3.31 -6.17
N ILE A 39 -18.94 -2.94 -6.16
CA ILE A 39 -18.50 -1.66 -5.59
C ILE A 39 -19.14 -0.49 -6.32
N GLU A 40 -19.14 -0.51 -7.66
CA GLU A 40 -19.74 0.54 -8.49
C GLU A 40 -21.24 0.67 -8.22
N HIS A 41 -21.97 -0.44 -8.13
CA HIS A 41 -23.39 -0.43 -7.79
C HIS A 41 -23.65 0.21 -6.42
N PHE A 42 -22.86 -0.11 -5.39
CA PHE A 42 -23.03 0.49 -4.06
C PHE A 42 -22.61 1.96 -4.00
N ASP A 43 -21.58 2.34 -4.76
CA ASP A 43 -21.15 3.74 -4.90
C ASP A 43 -22.26 4.60 -5.52
N ASN A 44 -22.89 4.11 -6.60
CA ASN A 44 -23.97 4.82 -7.30
C ASN A 44 -25.22 5.03 -6.44
N VAL A 45 -25.49 4.10 -5.51
CA VAL A 45 -26.67 4.16 -4.64
C VAL A 45 -26.42 5.01 -3.38
N ASN A 46 -25.21 5.58 -3.20
CA ASN A 46 -24.81 6.36 -2.01
C ASN A 46 -25.05 5.65 -0.67
N LYS A 47 -25.18 4.31 -0.69
CA LYS A 47 -25.37 3.52 0.52
C LYS A 47 -24.01 3.27 1.15
N LYS A 48 -23.90 3.56 2.44
CA LYS A 48 -22.76 3.16 3.26
C LYS A 48 -22.52 1.65 3.06
N TYR A 49 -21.29 1.30 2.68
CA TYR A 49 -20.85 -0.07 2.39
C TYR A 49 -21.43 -1.09 3.38
N PRO A 50 -22.34 -1.99 2.95
CA PRO A 50 -23.03 -2.91 3.85
C PRO A 50 -22.13 -4.07 4.27
N ILE A 51 -22.42 -4.65 5.44
CA ILE A 51 -21.90 -5.96 5.84
C ILE A 51 -22.95 -6.99 5.43
N ILE A 52 -22.59 -7.92 4.54
CA ILE A 52 -23.50 -8.96 4.05
C ILE A 52 -23.19 -10.25 4.80
N ASN A 53 -24.18 -10.81 5.50
CA ASN A 53 -24.06 -12.13 6.12
C ASN A 53 -24.30 -13.22 5.08
N ILE A 54 -23.42 -14.21 5.04
CA ILE A 54 -23.50 -15.41 4.21
C ILE A 54 -23.49 -16.65 5.10
N SER A 55 -23.82 -17.82 4.54
CA SER A 55 -23.86 -19.08 5.31
C SER A 55 -22.53 -19.42 6.00
N ASP A 56 -21.41 -19.06 5.37
CA ASP A 56 -20.05 -19.30 5.86
C ASP A 56 -19.32 -17.96 6.16
N GLY A 57 -19.97 -17.10 6.94
CA GLY A 57 -19.36 -15.89 7.49
C GLY A 57 -19.94 -14.58 6.96
N LYS A 58 -19.09 -13.57 6.76
CA LYS A 58 -19.51 -12.20 6.41
C LYS A 58 -18.65 -11.58 5.32
N LEU A 59 -19.28 -10.86 4.40
CA LEU A 59 -18.62 -10.02 3.41
C LEU A 59 -18.62 -8.57 3.87
N HIS A 60 -17.41 -8.01 4.00
CA HIS A 60 -17.19 -6.62 4.37
C HIS A 60 -16.69 -5.85 3.16
N PHE A 61 -17.44 -4.84 2.78
CA PHE A 61 -17.01 -3.84 1.80
C PHE A 61 -16.14 -2.83 2.55
N ILE A 62 -14.84 -2.81 2.23
CA ILE A 62 -13.85 -2.03 2.95
C ILE A 62 -13.08 -1.10 2.01
N GLN A 63 -12.68 0.03 2.57
CA GLN A 63 -11.83 1.01 1.90
C GLN A 63 -10.46 0.99 2.58
N VAL A 64 -9.46 0.43 1.92
CA VAL A 64 -8.11 0.30 2.44
C VAL A 64 -7.28 1.50 2.00
N LYS A 65 -6.80 2.28 2.97
CA LYS A 65 -5.84 3.36 2.72
C LYS A 65 -4.43 2.77 2.69
N GLN A 66 -3.86 2.65 1.50
CA GLN A 66 -2.49 2.19 1.34
C GLN A 66 -1.56 3.40 1.23
N PRO A 67 -0.58 3.55 2.13
CA PRO A 67 0.40 4.63 2.01
C PRO A 67 1.22 4.43 0.74
N ASN A 68 1.34 5.48 -0.06
CA ASN A 68 2.17 5.42 -1.26
C ASN A 68 3.64 5.21 -0.88
N GLY A 69 4.39 4.50 -1.73
CA GLY A 69 5.81 4.25 -1.53
C GLY A 69 6.59 5.56 -1.40
N LEU A 70 7.60 5.58 -0.53
CA LEU A 70 8.51 6.71 -0.40
C LEU A 70 9.48 6.68 -1.59
N SER A 71 9.26 7.56 -2.57
CA SER A 71 10.21 7.76 -3.67
C SER A 71 11.28 8.76 -3.27
N TYR A 72 12.47 8.61 -3.85
CA TYR A 72 13.56 9.58 -3.64
C TYR A 72 13.15 11.00 -4.03
N LYS A 73 12.44 11.16 -5.15
CA LYS A 73 11.90 12.45 -5.60
C LYS A 73 10.95 13.09 -4.59
N PHE A 74 10.09 12.30 -3.94
CA PHE A 74 9.20 12.80 -2.89
C PHE A 74 9.99 13.29 -1.68
N LEU A 75 10.99 12.52 -1.24
CA LEU A 75 11.84 12.90 -0.11
C LEU A 75 12.66 14.15 -0.42
N GLU A 76 13.24 14.25 -1.62
CA GLU A 76 13.96 15.42 -2.11
C GLU A 76 13.09 16.68 -2.03
N GLN A 77 11.87 16.62 -2.58
CA GLN A 77 10.92 17.74 -2.52
C GLN A 77 10.59 18.12 -1.06
N CYS A 78 10.36 17.13 -0.19
CA CYS A 78 10.08 17.39 1.22
C CYS A 78 11.26 18.07 1.92
N PHE A 79 12.50 17.63 1.65
CA PHE A 79 13.70 18.24 2.23
C PHE A 79 13.90 19.66 1.73
N ILE A 80 13.79 19.90 0.41
CA ILE A 80 13.91 21.25 -0.17
C ILE A 80 12.89 22.19 0.47
N GLU A 81 11.62 21.79 0.56
CA GLU A 81 10.58 22.62 1.16
C GLU A 81 10.83 22.89 2.65
N TYR A 82 11.16 21.85 3.42
CA TYR A 82 11.35 21.95 4.86
C TYR A 82 12.54 22.85 5.21
N PHE A 83 13.69 22.63 4.56
CA PHE A 83 14.89 23.44 4.80
C PHE A 83 14.77 24.83 4.19
N SER A 84 14.15 25.02 3.02
CA SER A 84 13.94 26.37 2.46
C SER A 84 13.03 27.22 3.35
N LYS A 85 11.98 26.63 3.91
CA LYS A 85 11.08 27.32 4.85
C LYS A 85 11.79 27.70 6.16
N ASN A 86 12.72 26.87 6.64
CA ASN A 86 13.50 27.15 7.84
C ASN A 86 14.66 28.13 7.62
N ASN A 87 15.18 28.25 6.40
CA ASN A 87 16.27 29.17 6.06
C ASN A 87 15.82 30.62 5.78
N ASN A 88 14.52 30.87 5.60
CA ASN A 88 13.98 32.23 5.39
C ASN A 88 14.05 33.14 6.63
N GLY A 89 14.67 32.69 7.73
CA GLY A 89 15.00 33.49 8.91
C GLY A 89 16.48 33.87 9.04
N LEU A 90 17.36 33.40 8.14
CA LEU A 90 18.79 33.71 8.17
C LEU A 90 19.09 34.82 7.18
N THR A 91 18.80 36.06 7.58
CA THR A 91 19.52 37.20 7.01
C THR A 91 21.02 37.01 7.30
N ALA A 92 21.86 37.42 6.37
CA ALA A 92 23.28 37.05 6.25
C ALA A 92 24.24 37.49 7.38
N ASN A 93 23.80 37.59 8.63
CA ASN A 93 24.61 38.02 9.77
C ASN A 93 24.46 37.06 10.97
N SER A 94 25.04 35.86 10.88
CA SER A 94 25.63 35.15 12.03
C SER A 94 26.30 33.85 11.58
N ALA A 95 27.57 33.97 11.20
CA ALA A 95 28.48 32.81 11.06
C ALA A 95 28.85 32.16 12.41
N THR A 96 27.99 32.27 13.43
CA THR A 96 28.22 31.76 14.79
C THR A 96 26.93 31.20 15.36
N ALA A 97 26.51 30.02 14.91
CA ALA A 97 25.62 29.13 15.69
C ALA A 97 25.54 27.70 15.13
N TYR A 98 26.63 27.11 14.65
CA TYR A 98 26.71 25.64 14.61
C TYR A 98 27.22 25.13 15.97
N GLY A 99 26.54 25.55 17.04
CA GLY A 99 26.65 24.95 18.37
C GLY A 99 25.67 23.79 18.46
N ILE A 100 26.06 22.65 17.93
CA ILE A 100 25.26 21.43 17.94
C ILE A 100 25.25 20.86 19.37
N THR A 101 24.14 21.02 20.08
CA THR A 101 23.83 20.26 21.30
C THR A 101 22.84 19.14 20.93
N ALA A 102 23.02 17.93 21.46
CA ALA A 102 22.31 16.72 21.02
C ALA A 102 20.76 16.79 21.07
N ASN A 103 20.17 17.77 21.78
CA ASN A 103 18.73 17.96 21.96
C ASN A 103 18.04 18.62 20.74
N SER A 104 18.70 19.59 20.07
CA SER A 104 18.13 20.28 18.91
C SER A 104 18.04 19.39 17.68
N ASN A 105 19.00 18.47 17.50
CA ASN A 105 18.95 17.49 16.39
C ASN A 105 17.77 16.52 16.53
N SER A 106 17.45 16.07 17.74
CA SER A 106 16.26 15.22 17.98
C SER A 106 14.97 15.95 17.61
N THR A 107 14.86 17.23 17.98
CA THR A 107 13.68 18.06 17.70
C THR A 107 13.52 18.33 16.19
N ILE A 108 14.64 18.58 15.49
CA ILE A 108 14.65 18.77 14.03
C ILE A 108 14.26 17.46 13.33
N VAL A 109 14.80 16.32 13.77
CA VAL A 109 14.46 15.00 13.19
C VAL A 109 12.98 14.67 13.40
N THR A 110 12.42 14.90 14.59
CA THR A 110 11.00 14.66 14.86
C THR A 110 10.11 15.56 14.00
N SER A 111 10.39 16.87 13.96
CA SER A 111 9.58 17.82 13.18
C SER A 111 9.69 17.59 11.66
N LEU A 112 10.85 17.18 11.15
CA LEU A 112 11.03 16.77 9.76
C LEU A 112 10.24 15.49 9.45
N LEU A 113 10.29 14.50 10.35
CA LEU A 113 9.54 13.26 10.18
C LEU A 113 8.03 13.53 10.18
N ASP A 114 7.55 14.41 11.04
CA ASP A 114 6.14 14.81 11.09
C ASP A 114 5.73 15.61 9.86
N TYR A 115 6.62 16.48 9.34
CA TYR A 115 6.41 17.16 8.06
C TYR A 115 6.25 16.14 6.91
N ILE A 116 7.17 15.20 6.77
CA ILE A 116 7.12 14.14 5.75
C ILE A 116 5.83 13.33 5.88
N LYS A 117 5.44 12.95 7.11
CA LYS A 117 4.19 12.23 7.39
C LYS A 117 2.97 13.04 6.96
N SER A 118 2.92 14.33 7.27
CA SER A 118 1.80 15.21 6.89
C SER A 118 1.63 15.36 5.38
N LYS A 119 2.72 15.24 4.62
CA LYS A 119 2.73 15.31 3.15
C LYS A 119 2.51 13.96 2.47
N ARG A 120 2.36 12.86 3.22
CA ARG A 120 2.14 11.53 2.64
C ARG A 120 0.83 11.50 1.85
N THR A 121 0.92 10.94 0.66
CA THR A 121 -0.25 10.60 -0.15
C THR A 121 -0.61 9.13 0.07
N TYR A 122 -1.90 8.85 -0.03
CA TYR A 122 -2.46 7.52 0.16
C TYR A 122 -3.28 7.16 -1.07
N THR A 123 -3.06 5.95 -1.58
CA THR A 123 -3.99 5.36 -2.54
C THR A 123 -5.11 4.72 -1.76
N ILE A 124 -6.34 4.98 -2.18
CA ILE A 124 -7.51 4.41 -1.55
C ILE A 124 -8.06 3.29 -2.44
N ASN A 125 -7.91 2.05 -1.98
CA ASN A 125 -8.40 0.87 -2.69
C ASN A 125 -9.70 0.40 -2.06
N LYS A 126 -10.77 0.31 -2.85
CA LYS A 126 -12.05 -0.28 -2.44
C LYS A 126 -11.98 -1.79 -2.72
N THR A 127 -12.36 -2.61 -1.75
CA THR A 127 -12.30 -4.06 -1.90
C THR A 127 -13.36 -4.75 -1.04
N ILE A 128 -13.63 -6.02 -1.32
CA ILE A 128 -14.54 -6.86 -0.56
C ILE A 128 -13.73 -7.95 0.14
N LYS A 129 -13.75 -7.95 1.47
CA LYS A 129 -13.08 -8.96 2.29
C LYS A 129 -14.10 -9.92 2.88
N ARG A 130 -13.89 -11.21 2.66
CA ARG A 130 -14.61 -12.27 3.38
C ARG A 130 -13.96 -12.52 4.74
N VAL A 131 -14.78 -12.58 5.77
CA VAL A 131 -14.41 -12.98 7.13
C VAL A 131 -15.13 -14.29 7.39
N TYR A 132 -14.35 -15.35 7.58
CA TYR A 132 -14.85 -16.68 7.94
C TYR A 132 -15.26 -16.71 9.41
N ASN A 133 -16.19 -17.61 9.75
CA ASN A 133 -16.57 -17.89 11.13
C ASN A 133 -15.55 -18.82 11.82
#